data_AF-A0A1S1QCP4-F1
#
_entry.id   AF-A0A1S1QCP4-F1
#
_cell.length_a   1.000
_cell.length_b   1.000
_cell.length_c   1.000
_cell.angle_alpha   90.00
_cell.angle_beta   90.00
_cell.angle_gamma   90.00
#
_symmetry.space_group_name_H-M   'P 1'
#
loop_
_entity.id
_entity.type
_entity.pdbx_description
1 polymer ?
#
loop_
_entity_poly.entity_id
_entity_poly.type
_entity_poly.pdbx_seq_one_letter_code
_entity_poly.pdbx_strand_id
1 'polypeptide(L)'
;MEIRESDDDRGWYIDGGVQLNTPIKPALDLGVDRLVVISSHATNRRQRGPTIARRPDAVDAAAQSLHAVLSNSMIEDINNLHRVNYLIGRSRMASVPHGPYRQIPFMVVSPREGQLSTLAHRTFERKYRGPRALFSAPNWVRSTDYQVIGLLDQILFLARKGDGHKELLSYLLFDDDYLIDQFSLGMRRARAAYRCGWQDEP
;
A
#
# COMPACT_ATOMS: atom_id res chain seq x y z
N MET A 1 -12.90 9.40 29.36
CA MET A 1 -13.06 9.92 27.98
C MET A 1 -14.55 9.83 27.71
N GLU A 2 -15.25 10.94 27.94
CA GLU A 2 -16.70 11.04 27.74
C GLU A 2 -16.90 11.41 26.27
N ILE A 3 -17.47 10.48 25.49
CA ILE A 3 -17.80 10.72 24.09
C ILE A 3 -19.04 11.60 24.10
N ARG A 4 -18.87 12.87 23.75
CA ARG A 4 -19.93 13.85 23.70
C ARG A 4 -20.65 13.64 22.36
N GLU A 5 -21.76 12.89 22.38
CA GLU A 5 -22.63 12.73 21.21
C GLU A 5 -23.14 14.10 20.75
N SER A 6 -22.87 14.43 19.49
CA SER A 6 -23.41 15.63 18.85
C SER A 6 -24.61 15.22 17.99
N ASP A 7 -25.60 16.10 17.84
CA ASP A 7 -26.85 15.81 17.11
C ASP A 7 -26.62 15.54 15.59
N ASP A 8 -25.38 15.66 15.12
CA ASP A 8 -24.89 15.42 13.76
C ASP A 8 -24.37 13.98 13.53
N ASP A 9 -24.35 13.13 14.58
CA ASP A 9 -23.83 11.75 14.52
C ASP A 9 -24.80 10.73 13.89
N ARG A 10 -25.95 11.17 13.36
CA ARG A 10 -26.92 10.32 12.66
C ARG A 10 -26.64 10.26 11.15
N GLY A 11 -25.49 9.70 10.78
CA GLY A 11 -25.08 9.54 9.39
C GLY A 11 -24.76 8.10 9.01
N TRP A 12 -24.76 7.81 7.70
CA TRP A 12 -24.11 6.61 7.16
C TRP A 12 -22.65 6.94 6.89
N TYR A 13 -21.75 6.33 7.65
CA TYR A 13 -20.31 6.54 7.51
C TYR A 13 -19.71 5.41 6.69
N ILE A 14 -18.95 5.77 5.65
CA ILE A 14 -18.07 4.87 4.93
C ILE A 14 -16.67 5.09 5.49
N ASP A 15 -15.84 4.04 5.55
CA ASP A 15 -14.45 4.16 5.97
C ASP A 15 -13.73 5.25 5.16
N GLY A 16 -13.06 6.14 5.88
CA GLY A 16 -12.29 7.24 5.31
C GLY A 16 -11.21 6.76 4.34
N GLY A 17 -10.79 5.49 4.40
CA GLY A 17 -9.82 4.89 3.46
C GLY A 17 -10.13 5.12 1.97
N VAL A 18 -11.38 5.40 1.61
CA VAL A 18 -11.80 5.69 0.22
C VAL A 18 -11.40 7.11 -0.23
N GLN A 19 -11.18 8.05 0.70
CA GLN A 19 -10.95 9.47 0.39
C GLN A 19 -10.00 10.19 1.36
N LEU A 20 -9.18 9.45 2.13
CA LEU A 20 -8.17 10.04 3.02
C LEU A 20 -7.17 10.83 2.19
N ASN A 21 -7.39 12.15 2.12
CA ASN A 21 -6.49 13.08 1.45
C ASN A 21 -5.18 13.27 2.24
N THR A 22 -5.19 13.03 3.56
CA THR A 22 -4.05 13.28 4.47
C THR A 22 -3.97 12.20 5.57
N PRO A 23 -3.53 10.97 5.25
CA PRO A 23 -3.51 9.85 6.21
C PRO A 23 -2.59 10.04 7.42
N ILE A 24 -1.65 11.00 7.39
CA ILE A 24 -0.70 11.27 8.48
C ILE A 24 -1.21 12.37 9.42
N LYS A 25 -1.90 13.38 8.88
CA LYS A 25 -2.33 14.56 9.64
C LYS A 25 -3.03 14.25 10.97
N PRO A 26 -4.00 13.30 11.04
CA PRO A 26 -4.64 12.95 12.31
C PRO A 26 -3.64 12.52 13.40
N ALA A 27 -2.59 11.79 13.04
CA ALA A 27 -1.56 11.39 14.00
C ALA A 27 -0.71 12.58 14.46
N LEU A 28 -0.43 13.54 13.58
CA LEU A 28 0.29 14.77 13.95
C LEU A 28 -0.54 15.64 14.89
N ASP A 29 -1.84 15.77 14.63
CA ASP A 29 -2.79 16.54 15.45
C ASP A 29 -2.93 15.95 16.86
N LEU A 30 -2.69 14.65 17.04
CA LEU A 30 -2.60 13.98 18.35
C LEU A 30 -1.31 14.31 19.12
N GLY A 31 -0.37 15.06 18.53
CA GLY A 31 0.85 15.48 19.23
C GLY A 31 1.88 14.37 19.41
N VAL A 32 1.99 13.43 18.46
CA VAL A 32 2.97 12.34 18.52
C VAL A 32 4.42 12.84 18.45
N ASP A 33 5.30 12.26 19.26
CA ASP A 33 6.74 12.60 19.26
C ASP A 33 7.50 11.90 18.14
N ARG A 34 6.99 10.75 17.68
CA ARG A 34 7.54 9.96 16.57
C ARG A 34 6.42 9.29 15.80
N LEU A 35 6.63 9.06 14.51
CA LEU A 35 5.62 8.49 13.61
C LEU A 35 6.13 7.25 12.87
N VAL A 36 5.41 6.14 12.96
CA VAL A 36 5.65 4.97 12.10
C VAL A 36 4.54 4.89 11.06
N VAL A 37 4.93 4.96 9.78
CA VAL A 37 4.00 4.83 8.65
C VAL A 37 4.15 3.44 8.04
N ILE A 38 3.09 2.65 8.07
CA ILE A 38 3.03 1.32 7.45
C ILE A 38 2.17 1.42 6.20
N SER A 39 2.75 1.14 5.04
CA SER A 39 2.05 1.18 3.76
C SER A 39 1.92 -0.20 3.15
N SER A 40 0.74 -0.49 2.62
CA SER A 40 0.46 -1.65 1.76
C SER A 40 1.04 -1.48 0.35
N HIS A 41 1.62 -0.34 0.00
CA HIS A 41 2.19 -0.09 -1.32
C HIS A 41 3.61 0.49 -1.24
N ALA A 42 4.36 0.38 -2.33
CA ALA A 42 5.70 0.94 -2.37
C ALA A 42 5.64 2.47 -2.31
N THR A 43 6.25 3.05 -1.27
CA THR A 43 6.23 4.51 -1.04
C THR A 43 7.37 5.26 -1.73
N ASN A 44 8.40 4.55 -2.19
CA ASN A 44 9.53 5.09 -2.94
C ASN A 44 9.57 4.44 -4.33
N ARG A 45 8.65 4.87 -5.20
CA ARG A 45 8.60 4.40 -6.58
C ARG A 45 9.46 5.30 -7.45
N ARG A 46 10.35 4.71 -8.25
CA ARG A 46 11.04 5.48 -9.27
C ARG A 46 10.02 5.84 -10.34
N GLN A 47 9.87 7.13 -10.65
CA GLN A 47 9.16 7.53 -11.86
C GLN A 47 9.88 6.87 -13.04
N ARG A 48 9.25 5.86 -13.63
CA ARG A 48 9.76 5.27 -14.87
C ARG A 48 9.47 6.30 -15.97
N GLY A 49 10.53 6.74 -16.65
CA GLY A 49 10.38 7.57 -17.84
C GLY A 49 9.54 6.85 -18.91
N PRO A 50 9.00 7.59 -19.88
CA PRO A 50 8.21 7.00 -20.96
C PRO A 50 9.01 5.89 -21.63
N THR A 51 8.54 4.65 -21.46
CA THR A 51 9.19 3.48 -22.06
C THR A 51 8.51 3.23 -23.41
N ILE A 52 9.23 3.45 -24.50
CA ILE A 52 8.72 3.29 -25.89
C ILE A 52 8.54 1.80 -26.26
N ALA A 53 9.03 0.88 -25.43
CA ALA A 53 9.13 -0.54 -25.77
C ALA A 53 7.78 -1.25 -26.00
N ARG A 54 6.67 -0.77 -25.41
CA ARG A 54 5.35 -1.39 -25.59
C ARG A 54 4.22 -0.40 -25.38
N ARG A 55 3.22 -0.42 -26.26
CA ARG A 55 1.94 0.28 -26.02
C ARG A 55 1.23 -0.34 -24.81
N PRO A 56 0.80 0.46 -23.81
CA PRO A 56 0.06 -0.06 -22.67
C PRO A 56 -1.28 -0.66 -23.12
N ASP A 57 -1.69 -1.73 -22.46
CA ASP A 57 -3.00 -2.36 -22.68
C ASP A 57 -4.02 -1.93 -21.61
N ALA A 58 -5.26 -2.40 -21.74
CA ALA A 58 -6.34 -2.06 -20.82
C ALA A 58 -6.05 -2.52 -19.38
N VAL A 59 -5.27 -3.59 -19.20
CA VAL A 59 -4.90 -4.11 -17.89
C VAL A 59 -3.84 -3.25 -17.24
N ASP A 60 -2.85 -2.77 -18.01
CA ASP A 60 -1.90 -1.76 -17.52
C ASP A 60 -2.64 -0.49 -17.07
N ALA A 61 -3.62 -0.03 -17.85
CA ALA A 61 -4.41 1.16 -17.52
C ALA A 61 -5.24 0.96 -16.24
N ALA A 62 -5.88 -0.20 -16.08
CA ALA A 62 -6.64 -0.54 -14.87
C ALA A 62 -5.75 -0.62 -13.63
N ALA A 63 -4.62 -1.33 -13.73
CA ALA A 63 -3.64 -1.43 -12.65
C ALA A 63 -3.12 -0.05 -12.22
N GLN A 64 -2.78 0.79 -13.20
CA GLN A 64 -2.30 2.14 -12.93
C GLN A 64 -3.38 3.04 -12.31
N SER A 65 -4.64 2.87 -12.71
CA SER A 65 -5.77 3.62 -12.16
C SER A 65 -6.05 3.23 -10.70
N LEU A 66 -6.10 1.93 -10.41
CA LEU A 66 -6.23 1.42 -9.04
C LEU A 66 -5.09 1.92 -8.15
N HIS A 67 -3.86 1.88 -8.66
CA HIS A 67 -2.71 2.41 -7.93
C HIS A 67 -2.84 3.90 -7.63
N ALA A 68 -3.27 4.71 -8.60
CA ALA A 68 -3.43 6.15 -8.43
C ALA A 68 -4.46 6.48 -7.34
N VAL A 69 -5.57 5.74 -7.29
CA VAL A 69 -6.61 5.90 -6.27
C VAL A 69 -6.10 5.46 -4.89
N LEU A 70 -5.40 4.33 -4.81
CA LEU A 70 -5.04 3.71 -3.52
C LEU A 70 -3.76 4.27 -2.88
N SER A 71 -2.80 4.77 -3.65
CA SER A 71 -1.44 5.04 -3.16
C SER A 71 -1.02 6.51 -3.16
N ASN A 72 -1.72 7.38 -3.90
CA ASN A 72 -1.18 8.71 -4.20
C ASN A 72 -1.16 9.64 -2.97
N SER A 73 -2.24 9.69 -2.18
CA SER A 73 -2.33 10.58 -1.01
C SER A 73 -1.30 10.23 0.07
N MET A 74 -1.06 8.95 0.34
CA MET A 74 -0.07 8.50 1.32
C MET A 74 1.36 8.93 0.94
N ILE A 75 1.74 8.78 -0.34
CA ILE A 75 3.08 9.17 -0.80
C ILE A 75 3.26 10.68 -0.71
N GLU A 76 2.24 11.44 -1.11
CA GLU A 76 2.25 12.90 -1.02
C GLU A 76 2.37 13.39 0.42
N ASP A 77 1.65 12.77 1.36
CA ASP A 77 1.68 13.16 2.77
C ASP A 77 3.03 12.83 3.43
N ILE A 78 3.65 11.68 3.11
CA ILE A 78 5.01 11.34 3.55
C ILE A 78 6.02 12.37 3.02
N ASN A 79 5.93 12.74 1.73
CA ASN A 79 6.82 13.74 1.13
C ASN A 79 6.62 15.12 1.74
N ASN A 80 5.37 15.48 2.07
CA ASN A 80 5.05 16.71 2.77
C ASN A 80 5.66 16.73 4.17
N LEU A 81 5.52 15.65 4.95
CA LEU A 81 6.16 15.52 6.26
C LEU A 81 7.68 15.65 6.17
N HIS A 82 8.31 14.98 5.21
CA HIS A 82 9.75 15.10 4.96
C HIS A 82 10.14 16.55 4.64
N ARG A 83 9.38 17.24 3.78
CA ARG A 83 9.63 18.64 3.42
C ARG A 83 9.46 19.57 4.62
N VAL A 84 8.43 19.39 5.43
CA VAL A 84 8.17 20.20 6.63
C VAL A 84 9.30 20.00 7.64
N ASN A 85 9.68 18.76 7.95
CA ASN A 85 10.82 18.47 8.83
C ASN A 85 12.12 19.11 8.34
N TYR A 86 12.37 19.06 7.02
CA TYR A 86 13.53 19.69 6.39
C TYR A 86 13.53 21.21 6.58
N LEU A 87 12.39 21.88 6.33
CA LEU A 87 12.27 23.34 6.47
C LEU A 87 12.39 23.79 7.93
N ILE A 88 11.79 23.05 8.86
CA ILE A 88 11.91 23.34 10.31
C ILE A 88 13.37 23.20 10.74
N GLY A 89 14.05 22.11 10.38
CA GLY A 89 15.45 21.87 10.75
C GLY A 89 16.41 22.94 10.24
N ARG A 90 16.07 23.63 9.14
CA ARG A 90 16.85 24.77 8.61
C ARG A 90 16.44 26.13 9.17
N SER A 91 15.33 26.22 9.88
CA SER A 91 14.81 27.46 10.46
C SER A 91 15.39 27.71 11.84
N ARG A 92 15.63 28.98 12.19
CA ARG A 92 15.93 29.41 13.57
C ARG A 92 14.76 29.16 14.53
N MET A 93 13.57 28.83 14.01
CA MET A 93 12.40 28.45 14.81
C MET A 93 12.51 27.05 15.43
N ALA A 94 13.42 26.19 14.95
CA ALA A 94 13.66 24.86 15.53
C ALA A 94 14.19 24.90 16.97
N SER A 95 14.65 26.06 17.44
CA SER A 95 15.31 26.22 18.74
C SER A 95 14.36 26.30 19.94
N VAL A 96 13.05 26.10 19.77
CA VAL A 96 12.08 26.10 20.87
C VAL A 96 11.64 24.66 21.17
N PRO A 97 12.15 24.03 22.24
CA PRO A 97 11.58 22.79 22.76
C PRO A 97 10.08 22.99 23.02
N HIS A 98 9.24 22.15 22.41
CA HIS A 98 7.77 22.18 22.55
C HIS A 98 7.09 23.42 21.93
N GLY A 99 7.75 24.07 20.97
CA GLY A 99 7.12 25.11 20.14
C GLY A 99 6.07 24.54 19.17
N PRO A 100 5.25 25.42 18.55
CA PRO A 100 4.19 25.02 17.63
C PRO A 100 4.70 24.33 16.35
N TYR A 101 6.00 24.46 16.05
CA TYR A 101 6.66 23.82 14.91
C TYR A 101 7.84 23.00 15.43
N ARG A 102 7.70 21.67 15.40
CA ARG A 102 8.76 20.72 15.76
C ARG A 102 8.97 19.70 14.65
N GLN A 103 10.20 19.20 14.53
CA GLN A 103 10.47 18.05 13.68
C GLN A 103 9.86 16.81 14.30
N ILE A 104 9.23 15.98 13.48
CA ILE A 104 8.65 14.71 13.89
C ILE A 104 9.42 13.60 13.18
N PRO A 105 10.41 12.98 13.86
CA PRO A 105 11.01 11.72 13.45
C PRO A 105 10.00 10.74 12.90
N PHE A 106 10.29 10.18 11.72
CA PHE A 106 9.40 9.16 11.16
C PHE A 106 10.15 7.99 10.53
N MET A 107 9.44 6.86 10.46
CA MET A 107 9.93 5.63 9.85
C MET A 107 8.87 5.10 8.88
N VAL A 108 9.28 4.72 7.68
CA VAL A 108 8.38 4.17 6.67
C VAL A 108 8.63 2.68 6.49
N VAL A 109 7.60 1.88 6.72
CA VAL A 109 7.56 0.44 6.46
C VAL A 109 6.72 0.23 5.21
N SER A 110 7.37 -0.06 4.09
CA SER A 110 6.69 -0.32 2.83
C SER A 110 7.35 -1.48 2.07
N PRO A 111 6.61 -2.18 1.19
CA PRO A 111 7.20 -3.09 0.21
C PRO A 111 8.07 -2.33 -0.81
N ARG A 112 8.93 -3.05 -1.55
CA ARG A 112 9.62 -2.45 -2.71
C ARG A 112 8.64 -2.49 -3.89
N GLU A 113 8.86 -1.62 -4.86
CA GLU A 113 8.14 -1.64 -6.13
C GLU A 113 8.12 -3.07 -6.72
N GLY A 114 6.95 -3.54 -7.15
CA GLY A 114 6.77 -4.84 -7.77
C GLY A 114 6.80 -6.06 -6.85
N GLN A 115 7.10 -5.89 -5.55
CA GLN A 115 7.21 -7.05 -4.65
C GLN A 115 5.88 -7.72 -4.35
N LEU A 116 4.85 -6.93 -4.06
CA LEU A 116 3.51 -7.48 -3.81
C LEU A 116 2.92 -8.11 -5.06
N SER A 117 3.17 -7.50 -6.22
CA SER A 117 2.81 -8.00 -7.54
C SER A 117 3.48 -9.35 -7.82
N THR A 118 4.79 -9.45 -7.55
CA THR A 118 5.54 -10.71 -7.68
C THR A 118 5.03 -11.77 -6.72
N LEU A 119 4.70 -11.38 -5.48
CA LEU A 119 4.20 -12.28 -4.46
C LEU A 119 2.81 -12.82 -4.78
N ALA A 120 1.91 -11.95 -5.27
CA ALA A 120 0.57 -12.32 -5.71
C ALA A 120 0.64 -13.29 -6.89
N HIS A 121 1.46 -12.96 -7.90
CA HIS A 121 1.67 -13.82 -9.05
C HIS A 121 2.21 -15.21 -8.67
N ARG A 122 3.22 -15.28 -7.78
CA ARG A 122 3.75 -16.57 -7.32
C ARG A 122 2.71 -17.39 -6.55
N THR A 123 1.93 -16.75 -5.70
CA THR A 123 0.86 -17.44 -4.94
C THR A 123 -0.21 -17.98 -5.87
N PHE A 124 -0.62 -17.17 -6.84
CA PHE A 124 -1.60 -17.55 -7.85
C PHE A 124 -1.12 -18.75 -8.69
N GLU A 125 0.09 -18.68 -9.24
CA GLU A 125 0.66 -19.77 -10.03
C GLU A 125 0.77 -21.08 -9.21
N ARG A 126 1.22 -20.97 -7.96
CA ARG A 126 1.38 -22.10 -7.04
C ARG A 126 0.06 -22.81 -6.73
N LYS A 127 -1.01 -22.04 -6.49
CA LYS A 127 -2.29 -22.55 -6.00
C LYS A 127 -3.28 -22.90 -7.12
N TYR A 128 -3.27 -22.13 -8.21
CA TYR A 128 -4.30 -22.20 -9.25
C TYR A 128 -3.83 -22.70 -10.62
N ARG A 129 -2.52 -22.72 -10.90
CA ARG A 129 -1.97 -23.17 -12.22
C ARG A 129 -1.00 -24.35 -12.16
N GLY A 130 -0.59 -24.80 -10.98
CA GLY A 130 0.30 -25.96 -10.80
C GLY A 130 -0.42 -27.32 -10.76
N PRO A 131 0.30 -28.46 -10.78
CA PRO A 131 -0.28 -29.79 -10.59
C PRO A 131 -1.03 -29.91 -9.25
N ARG A 132 -0.67 -29.10 -8.24
CA ARG A 132 -1.46 -28.95 -7.02
C ARG A 132 -2.88 -28.47 -7.27
N ALA A 133 -3.17 -27.61 -8.26
CA ALA A 133 -4.55 -27.19 -8.55
C ALA A 133 -5.47 -28.38 -8.90
N LEU A 134 -4.90 -29.44 -9.49
CA LEU A 134 -5.61 -30.70 -9.79
C LEU A 134 -5.85 -31.57 -8.54
N PHE A 135 -4.95 -31.52 -7.55
CA PHE A 135 -5.02 -32.37 -6.35
C PHE A 135 -5.53 -31.66 -5.08
N SER A 136 -5.53 -30.33 -5.06
CA SER A 136 -5.88 -29.50 -3.90
C SER A 136 -7.30 -29.00 -3.95
N ALA A 137 -8.11 -29.42 -4.94
CA ALA A 137 -9.52 -29.09 -5.02
C ALA A 137 -10.31 -30.03 -4.09
N PRO A 138 -10.62 -29.64 -2.84
CA PRO A 138 -11.35 -30.49 -1.94
C PRO A 138 -12.84 -30.21 -2.19
N ASN A 139 -13.70 -31.21 -2.02
CA ASN A 139 -15.08 -31.23 -2.53
C ASN A 139 -16.04 -30.10 -2.02
N TRP A 140 -15.57 -29.17 -1.18
CA TRP A 140 -16.31 -28.02 -0.62
C TRP A 140 -16.12 -26.72 -1.43
N VAL A 141 -15.03 -26.57 -2.17
CA VAL A 141 -14.83 -25.45 -3.11
C VAL A 141 -15.47 -25.86 -4.43
N ARG A 142 -16.79 -25.77 -4.59
CA ARG A 142 -17.43 -26.24 -5.84
C ARG A 142 -18.54 -25.39 -6.45
N SER A 143 -18.77 -24.16 -6.02
CA SER A 143 -19.78 -23.33 -6.71
C SER A 143 -19.49 -21.85 -6.90
N THR A 144 -18.63 -21.19 -6.11
CA THR A 144 -18.52 -19.72 -6.17
C THR A 144 -17.12 -19.20 -6.56
N ASP A 145 -16.06 -19.75 -5.97
CA ASP A 145 -14.70 -19.20 -6.20
C ASP A 145 -14.12 -19.53 -7.57
N TYR A 146 -14.50 -20.65 -8.20
CA TYR A 146 -13.97 -21.01 -9.53
C TYR A 146 -14.42 -20.06 -10.64
N GLN A 147 -15.58 -19.40 -10.49
CA GLN A 147 -16.01 -18.41 -11.48
C GLN A 147 -15.16 -17.14 -11.37
N VAL A 148 -14.86 -16.69 -10.15
CA VAL A 148 -14.00 -15.53 -9.90
C VAL A 148 -12.55 -15.83 -10.30
N ILE A 149 -12.04 -17.01 -9.95
CA ILE A 149 -10.69 -17.46 -10.33
C ILE A 149 -10.60 -17.66 -11.84
N GLY A 150 -11.61 -18.24 -12.48
CA GLY A 150 -11.67 -18.41 -13.93
C GLY A 150 -11.74 -17.07 -14.67
N LEU A 151 -12.46 -16.09 -14.13
CA LEU A 151 -12.51 -14.72 -14.65
C LEU A 151 -11.16 -14.01 -14.46
N LEU A 152 -10.50 -14.18 -13.31
CA LEU A 152 -9.13 -13.71 -13.10
C LEU A 152 -8.17 -14.37 -14.08
N ASP A 153 -8.27 -15.69 -14.28
CA ASP A 153 -7.41 -16.45 -15.19
C ASP A 153 -7.59 -15.97 -16.63
N GLN A 154 -8.83 -15.70 -17.06
CA GLN A 154 -9.14 -15.12 -18.37
C GLN A 154 -8.57 -13.70 -18.54
N ILE A 155 -8.77 -12.81 -17.55
CA ILE A 155 -8.21 -11.45 -17.58
C ILE A 155 -6.68 -11.51 -17.64
N LEU A 156 -6.04 -12.37 -16.84
CA LEU A 156 -4.59 -12.53 -16.81
C LEU A 156 -4.03 -13.21 -18.07
N PHE A 157 -4.77 -14.16 -18.66
CA PHE A 157 -4.38 -14.86 -19.89
C PHE A 157 -4.41 -13.92 -21.10
N LEU A 158 -5.44 -13.08 -21.21
CA LEU A 158 -5.55 -12.04 -22.25
C LEU A 158 -4.46 -10.96 -22.11
N ALA A 159 -3.91 -10.78 -20.90
CA ALA A 159 -2.95 -9.74 -20.55
C ALA A 159 -1.48 -10.18 -20.57
N ARG A 160 -1.14 -11.33 -21.16
CA ARG A 160 0.18 -12.00 -21.09
C ARG A 160 1.40 -11.22 -21.61
N LYS A 161 1.26 -9.96 -22.04
CA LYS A 161 2.30 -9.18 -22.73
C LYS A 161 2.94 -8.02 -21.94
N GLY A 162 2.59 -7.76 -20.67
CA GLY A 162 3.31 -6.76 -19.87
C GLY A 162 3.14 -6.89 -18.37
N ASP A 163 3.87 -6.10 -17.58
CA ASP A 163 3.96 -6.26 -16.11
C ASP A 163 2.69 -5.85 -15.34
N GLY A 164 1.75 -5.12 -15.96
CA GLY A 164 0.52 -4.64 -15.30
C GLY A 164 -0.37 -5.74 -14.74
N HIS A 165 -0.34 -6.95 -15.33
CA HIS A 165 -1.13 -8.08 -14.83
C HIS A 165 -0.76 -8.49 -13.40
N LYS A 166 0.53 -8.48 -13.04
CA LYS A 166 0.98 -8.86 -11.69
C LYS A 166 0.54 -7.82 -10.67
N GLU A 167 0.58 -6.56 -11.09
CA GLU A 167 0.20 -5.42 -10.26
C GLU A 167 -1.31 -5.43 -10.01
N LEU A 168 -2.12 -5.62 -11.05
CA LEU A 168 -3.55 -5.80 -10.92
C LEU A 168 -3.89 -7.00 -10.03
N LEU A 169 -3.18 -8.12 -10.21
CA LEU A 169 -3.36 -9.32 -9.40
C LEU A 169 -3.10 -9.06 -7.92
N SER A 170 -2.13 -8.21 -7.55
CA SER A 170 -1.91 -7.89 -6.14
C SER A 170 -3.04 -7.09 -5.48
N TYR A 171 -3.86 -6.38 -6.26
CA TYR A 171 -5.05 -5.69 -5.74
C TYR A 171 -6.28 -6.60 -5.66
N LEU A 172 -6.35 -7.63 -6.51
CA LEU A 172 -7.53 -8.48 -6.66
C LEU A 172 -7.43 -9.84 -5.96
N LEU A 173 -6.22 -10.31 -5.67
CA LEU A 173 -6.01 -11.63 -5.06
C LEU A 173 -6.26 -11.56 -3.55
N PHE A 174 -7.48 -11.89 -3.13
CA PHE A 174 -7.84 -12.06 -1.72
C PHE A 174 -7.74 -13.53 -1.32
N ASP A 175 -6.50 -14.00 -1.11
CA ASP A 175 -6.18 -15.39 -0.80
C ASP A 175 -5.44 -15.51 0.54
N ASP A 176 -5.81 -16.48 1.38
CA ASP A 176 -5.19 -16.66 2.71
C ASP A 176 -3.66 -16.86 2.63
N ASP A 177 -3.17 -17.66 1.68
CA ASP A 177 -1.73 -17.88 1.52
C ASP A 177 -1.04 -16.59 1.12
N TYR A 178 -1.71 -15.79 0.28
CA TYR A 178 -1.18 -14.50 -0.14
C TYR A 178 -1.11 -13.53 1.03
N LEU A 179 -2.17 -13.45 1.85
CA LEU A 179 -2.21 -12.59 3.04
C LEU A 179 -1.14 -12.97 4.07
N ILE A 180 -0.94 -14.27 4.31
CA ILE A 180 0.13 -14.78 5.19
C ILE A 180 1.52 -14.42 4.65
N ASP A 181 1.72 -14.58 3.34
CA ASP A 181 2.97 -14.22 2.66
C ASP A 181 3.22 -12.70 2.73
N GLN A 182 2.18 -11.88 2.58
CA GLN A 182 2.23 -10.41 2.73
C GLN A 182 2.60 -10.00 4.15
N PHE A 183 2.00 -10.62 5.17
CA PHE A 183 2.32 -10.34 6.58
C PHE A 183 3.79 -10.65 6.87
N SER A 184 4.26 -11.81 6.41
CA SER A 184 5.66 -12.21 6.53
C SER A 184 6.60 -11.23 5.84
N LEU A 185 6.23 -10.70 4.67
CA LEU A 185 6.96 -9.64 4.01
C LEU A 185 6.97 -8.35 4.84
N GLY A 186 5.81 -7.93 5.35
CA GLY A 186 5.65 -6.76 6.21
C GLY A 186 6.57 -6.81 7.44
N MET A 187 6.62 -7.96 8.13
CA MET A 187 7.52 -8.16 9.27
C MET A 187 9.00 -8.03 8.90
N ARG A 188 9.42 -8.54 7.73
CA ARG A 188 10.79 -8.35 7.23
C ARG A 188 11.07 -6.87 6.92
N ARG A 189 10.09 -6.14 6.38
CA ARG A 189 10.20 -4.69 6.10
C ARG A 189 10.29 -3.87 7.37
N ALA A 190 9.46 -4.17 8.37
CA ALA A 190 9.48 -3.51 9.66
C ALA A 190 10.85 -3.68 10.34
N ARG A 191 11.39 -4.91 10.37
CA ARG A 191 12.74 -5.18 10.91
C ARG A 191 13.83 -4.45 10.14
N ALA A 192 13.71 -4.35 8.81
CA ALA A 192 14.67 -3.60 8.00
C ALA A 192 14.61 -2.10 8.31
N ALA A 193 13.42 -1.51 8.36
CA ALA A 193 13.22 -0.10 8.69
C ALA A 193 13.72 0.21 10.11
N TYR A 194 13.42 -0.65 11.09
CA TYR A 194 13.90 -0.51 12.47
C TYR A 194 15.43 -0.46 12.57
N ARG A 195 16.15 -1.26 11.76
CA ARG A 195 17.62 -1.23 11.71
C ARG A 195 18.17 0.03 11.04
N CYS A 196 17.44 0.63 10.10
CA CYS A 196 17.81 1.90 9.50
C CYS A 196 17.60 3.09 10.44
N GLY A 197 16.83 2.90 11.52
CA GLY A 197 16.53 3.95 12.49
C GLY A 197 15.43 4.90 12.02
N TRP A 198 15.23 5.96 12.81
CA TRP A 198 14.30 7.03 12.49
C TRP A 198 14.93 7.99 11.48
N GLN A 199 14.11 8.54 10.59
CA GLN A 199 14.52 9.63 9.72
C GLN A 199 14.47 10.91 10.56
N ASP A 200 15.54 11.15 11.32
CA ASP A 200 15.63 12.20 12.34
C ASP A 200 16.20 13.53 11.81
N GLU A 201 16.93 13.54 10.70
CA GLU A 201 17.63 14.73 10.20
C GLU A 201 17.84 14.68 8.65
N PRO A 202 18.07 15.84 8.00
CA PRO A 202 17.85 16.09 6.56
C PRO A 202 18.68 15.26 5.57
#